data_AF-A0A1B6GDF5-F1
#
_entry.id   AF-A0A1B6GDF5-F1
#
_cell.length_a   1.000
_cell.length_b   1.000
_cell.length_c   1.000
_cell.angle_alpha   90.00
_cell.angle_beta   90.00
_cell.angle_gamma   90.00
#
_symmetry.space_group_name_H-M   'P 1'
#
loop_
_entity.id
_entity.type
_entity.pdbx_description
1 polymer ?
#
loop_
_entity_poly.entity_id
_entity_poly.type
_entity_poly.pdbx_seq_one_letter_code
_entity_poly.pdbx_strand_id
1 'polypeptide(L)'
;VGETSQFLVHYDYAYGVMGANNIAAPRAEVLYEIHLISSFDTHFITIFDKMSLEEKSQFENVCKAAEVLRLKGKQLFKSKLFEALKCFNRAISILEDYEPKNPFEIETRFNLMQQLITNSVICYNRNAEPQKALKMCKKAHR
;
A
#
# COMPACT_ATOMS: atom_id res chain seq x y z
N VAL A 1 2.85 11.31 -10.57
CA VAL A 1 3.82 10.67 -9.63
C VAL A 1 5.20 10.86 -10.23
N GLY A 2 6.19 11.33 -9.46
CA GLY A 2 7.49 11.81 -9.97
C GLY A 2 7.60 13.34 -10.08
N GLU A 3 6.69 14.08 -9.44
CA GLU A 3 6.74 15.54 -9.39
C GLU A 3 7.85 16.01 -8.44
N THR A 4 8.59 17.03 -8.84
CA THR A 4 9.51 17.79 -8.00
C THR A 4 9.02 19.23 -7.99
N SER A 5 8.67 19.73 -6.81
CA SER A 5 8.08 21.06 -6.64
C SER A 5 8.69 21.76 -5.45
N GLN A 6 8.82 23.08 -5.56
CA GLN A 6 9.34 23.95 -4.51
C GLN A 6 8.22 24.80 -3.94
N PHE A 7 8.12 24.87 -2.62
CA PHE A 7 7.10 25.62 -1.91
C PHE A 7 7.77 26.56 -0.92
N LEU A 8 7.59 27.87 -1.11
CA LEU A 8 7.96 28.87 -0.10
C LEU A 8 6.81 28.98 0.90
N VAL A 9 7.06 28.61 2.15
CA VAL A 9 6.06 28.48 3.20
C VAL A 9 6.30 29.55 4.27
N HIS A 10 5.27 30.37 4.51
CA HIS A 10 5.28 31.40 5.55
C HIS A 10 5.46 30.77 6.93
N TYR A 11 6.10 31.49 7.87
CA TYR A 11 6.48 30.93 9.17
C TYR A 11 5.30 30.37 9.96
N ASP A 12 4.09 30.92 9.80
CA ASP A 12 2.86 30.44 10.45
C ASP A 12 2.49 28.99 10.07
N TYR A 13 2.96 28.51 8.90
CA TYR A 13 2.75 27.16 8.41
C TYR A 13 4.02 26.30 8.43
N ALA A 14 5.13 26.84 8.92
CA ALA A 14 6.41 26.16 9.09
C ALA A 14 6.77 26.01 10.59
N TYR A 15 7.84 26.67 11.06
CA TYR A 15 8.33 26.55 12.43
C TYR A 15 7.79 27.63 13.40
N GLY A 16 6.90 28.50 12.95
CA GLY A 16 6.20 29.46 13.78
C GLY A 16 7.09 30.57 14.36
N VAL A 17 6.52 31.29 15.32
CA VAL A 17 7.15 32.48 15.92
C VAL A 17 8.43 32.16 16.67
N MET A 18 8.49 30.99 17.32
CA MET A 18 9.67 30.57 18.08
C MET A 18 10.75 29.91 17.20
N GLY A 19 10.39 29.50 15.98
CA GLY A 19 11.26 28.70 15.13
C GLY A 19 11.45 27.28 15.68
N ALA A 20 12.52 26.63 15.25
CA ALA A 20 12.96 25.35 15.78
C ALA A 20 14.47 25.40 15.96
N ASN A 21 14.94 25.19 17.19
CA ASN A 21 16.37 25.15 17.56
C ASN A 21 17.25 24.55 16.46
N ASN A 22 18.44 25.08 16.18
CA ASN A 22 19.42 24.58 15.20
C ASN A 22 18.90 24.29 13.76
N ILE A 23 17.61 24.47 13.48
CA ILE A 23 16.94 24.06 12.24
C ILE A 23 16.39 25.30 11.53
N ALA A 24 15.69 26.18 12.25
CA ALA A 24 15.09 27.39 11.69
C ALA A 24 14.99 28.50 12.74
N ALA A 25 15.33 29.72 12.32
CA ALA A 25 15.21 30.90 13.18
C ALA A 25 13.73 31.22 13.50
N PRO A 26 13.47 31.98 14.59
CA PRO A 26 12.17 32.60 14.85
C PRO A 26 11.59 33.30 13.62
N ARG A 27 10.33 33.01 13.27
CA ARG A 27 9.61 33.59 12.12
C ARG A 27 10.28 33.39 10.75
N ALA A 28 11.09 32.34 10.57
CA ALA A 28 11.70 32.05 9.28
C ALA A 28 10.67 31.54 8.25
N GLU A 29 10.69 32.11 7.04
CA GLU A 29 10.08 31.49 5.87
C GLU A 29 10.95 30.32 5.41
N VAL A 30 10.32 29.22 4.99
CA VAL A 30 11.01 27.97 4.65
C VAL A 30 10.72 27.58 3.22
N LEU A 31 11.76 27.37 2.42
CA LEU A 31 11.65 26.77 1.11
C LEU A 31 11.76 25.25 1.22
N TYR A 32 10.67 24.54 0.94
CA TYR A 32 10.68 23.08 0.85
C TYR A 32 10.81 22.64 -0.60
N GLU A 33 11.79 21.78 -0.88
CA GLU A 33 11.83 20.99 -2.11
C GLU A 33 11.23 19.61 -1.83
N ILE A 34 10.13 19.29 -2.49
CA ILE A 34 9.37 18.06 -2.26
C ILE A 34 9.43 17.20 -3.51
N HIS A 35 9.90 15.96 -3.35
CA HIS A 35 9.87 14.94 -4.39
C HIS A 35 8.74 13.93 -4.08
N LEU A 36 7.68 13.92 -4.90
CA LEU A 36 6.57 12.99 -4.71
C LEU A 36 6.91 11.61 -5.30
N ILE A 37 7.38 10.71 -4.45
CA ILE A 37 7.77 9.34 -4.82
C ILE A 37 6.55 8.50 -5.22
N SER A 38 5.49 8.51 -4.42
CA SER A 38 4.23 7.81 -4.72
C SER A 38 3.11 8.32 -3.81
N SER A 39 1.88 8.32 -4.30
CA SER A 39 0.68 8.54 -3.50
C SER A 39 -0.32 7.44 -3.81
N PHE A 40 -1.09 7.03 -2.80
CA PHE A 40 -2.16 6.06 -2.98
C PHE A 40 -3.24 6.28 -1.94
N ASP A 41 -4.49 6.17 -2.39
CA ASP A 41 -5.64 6.40 -1.54
C ASP A 41 -5.94 5.16 -0.68
N THR A 42 -5.54 5.23 0.59
CA THR A 42 -5.83 4.16 1.55
C THR A 42 -7.29 4.16 2.02
N HIS A 43 -8.06 5.22 1.77
CA HIS A 43 -9.48 5.32 2.12
C HIS A 43 -10.35 4.39 1.27
N PHE A 44 -9.88 4.04 0.07
CA PHE A 44 -10.58 3.13 -0.83
C PHE A 44 -10.95 1.81 -0.18
N ILE A 45 -10.16 1.27 0.75
CA ILE A 45 -10.51 0.03 1.46
C ILE A 45 -11.75 0.19 2.34
N THR A 46 -11.89 1.33 3.00
CA THR A 46 -13.08 1.63 3.80
C THR A 46 -14.32 1.81 2.94
N ILE A 47 -14.17 2.38 1.75
CA ILE A 47 -15.25 2.49 0.77
C ILE A 47 -15.61 1.10 0.24
N PHE A 48 -14.61 0.32 -0.18
CA PHE A 48 -14.77 -1.04 -0.68
C PHE A 48 -15.53 -1.92 0.33
N ASP A 49 -15.23 -1.83 1.63
CA ASP A 49 -15.95 -2.60 2.65
C ASP A 49 -17.44 -2.28 2.74
N LYS A 50 -17.82 -1.04 2.41
CA LYS A 50 -19.21 -0.55 2.42
C LYS A 50 -19.95 -0.74 1.09
N MET A 51 -19.24 -1.12 0.03
CA MET A 51 -19.85 -1.40 -1.28
C MET A 51 -20.81 -2.59 -1.20
N SER A 52 -21.79 -2.61 -2.11
CA SER A 52 -22.69 -3.74 -2.30
C SER A 52 -21.94 -4.97 -2.81
N LEU A 53 -22.58 -6.14 -2.76
CA LEU A 53 -22.02 -7.38 -3.31
C LEU A 53 -21.76 -7.26 -4.83
N GLU A 54 -22.65 -6.60 -5.56
CA GLU A 54 -22.51 -6.37 -7.00
C GLU A 54 -21.29 -5.49 -7.30
N GLU A 55 -21.13 -4.39 -6.57
CA GLU A 55 -19.98 -3.47 -6.72
C GLU A 55 -18.67 -4.15 -6.34
N LYS A 56 -18.65 -4.96 -5.27
CA LYS A 56 -17.49 -5.76 -4.87
C LYS A 56 -17.15 -6.84 -5.88
N SER A 57 -18.12 -7.30 -6.67
CA SER A 57 -17.90 -8.27 -7.74
C SER A 57 -17.38 -7.64 -9.04
N GLN A 58 -17.22 -6.32 -9.10
CA GLN A 58 -16.62 -5.67 -10.26
C GLN A 58 -15.10 -5.83 -10.23
N PHE A 59 -14.54 -6.33 -11.32
CA PHE A 59 -13.11 -6.62 -11.44
C PHE A 59 -12.23 -5.44 -11.04
N GLU A 60 -12.59 -4.24 -11.51
CA GLU A 60 -11.85 -3.02 -11.26
C GLU A 60 -11.76 -2.70 -9.76
N ASN A 61 -12.87 -2.85 -9.04
CA ASN A 61 -12.92 -2.62 -7.59
C ASN A 61 -12.10 -3.65 -6.82
N VAL A 62 -12.14 -4.92 -7.23
CA VAL A 62 -11.34 -6.02 -6.65
C VAL A 62 -9.85 -5.74 -6.83
N CYS A 63 -9.41 -5.46 -8.06
CA CYS A 63 -8.02 -5.16 -8.35
C CYS A 63 -7.53 -3.91 -7.63
N LYS A 64 -8.34 -2.85 -7.60
CA LYS A 64 -8.01 -1.61 -6.89
C LYS A 64 -7.90 -1.83 -5.39
N ALA A 65 -8.80 -2.61 -4.79
CA ALA A 65 -8.74 -2.94 -3.36
C ALA A 65 -7.49 -3.75 -3.03
N ALA A 66 -7.19 -4.78 -3.82
CA ALA A 66 -6.00 -5.60 -3.65
C ALA A 66 -4.71 -4.76 -3.80
N GLU A 67 -4.66 -3.84 -4.76
CA GLU A 67 -3.51 -2.97 -5.00
C GLU A 67 -3.30 -1.95 -3.86
N VAL A 68 -4.37 -1.32 -3.36
CA VAL A 68 -4.28 -0.40 -2.22
C VAL A 68 -3.78 -1.14 -0.96
N LEU A 69 -4.26 -2.37 -0.71
CA LEU A 69 -3.76 -3.20 0.38
C LEU A 69 -2.30 -3.61 0.18
N ARG A 70 -1.89 -3.92 -1.05
CA ARG A 70 -0.48 -4.21 -1.39
C ARG A 70 0.41 -3.02 -1.05
N LEU A 71 0.04 -1.82 -1.49
CA LEU A 71 0.81 -0.60 -1.25
C LEU A 71 0.88 -0.24 0.23
N LYS A 72 -0.25 -0.33 0.94
CA LYS A 72 -0.30 -0.16 2.41
C LYS A 72 0.60 -1.18 3.12
N GLY A 73 0.56 -2.44 2.71
CA GLY A 73 1.43 -3.49 3.23
C GLY A 73 2.91 -3.18 3.01
N LYS A 74 3.31 -2.69 1.83
CA LYS A 74 4.70 -2.28 1.53
C LYS A 74 5.17 -1.13 2.42
N GLN A 75 4.33 -0.14 2.71
CA GLN A 75 4.67 0.94 3.64
C GLN A 75 4.88 0.42 5.08
N LEU A 76 4.00 -0.48 5.52
CA LEU A 76 4.06 -1.06 6.87
C LEU A 76 5.21 -2.05 7.04
N PHE A 77 5.72 -2.66 5.95
CA PHE A 77 6.72 -3.72 6.00
C PHE A 77 7.95 -3.41 6.87
N LYS A 78 8.43 -2.16 6.85
CA LYS A 78 9.63 -1.77 7.59
C LYS A 78 9.42 -1.58 9.10
N SER A 79 8.24 -1.12 9.51
CA SER A 79 7.97 -0.70 10.89
C SER A 79 6.96 -1.59 11.63
N LYS A 80 6.05 -2.23 10.90
CA LYS A 80 4.86 -2.92 11.38
C LYS A 80 4.61 -4.19 10.55
N LEU A 81 5.50 -5.17 10.73
CA LEU A 81 5.54 -6.40 9.91
C LEU A 81 4.24 -7.21 9.98
N PHE A 82 3.64 -7.30 11.17
CA PHE A 82 2.40 -8.05 11.38
C PHE A 82 1.21 -7.40 10.68
N GLU A 83 1.11 -6.07 10.74
CA GLU A 83 0.08 -5.32 10.03
C GLU A 83 0.28 -5.36 8.51
N ALA A 84 1.54 -5.40 8.04
CA ALA A 84 1.85 -5.63 6.63
C ALA A 84 1.32 -7.01 6.17
N LEU A 85 1.57 -8.08 6.94
CA LEU A 85 1.04 -9.42 6.67
C LEU A 85 -0.49 -9.44 6.61
N LYS A 86 -1.17 -8.76 7.54
CA LYS A 86 -2.64 -8.63 7.50
C LYS A 86 -3.12 -7.98 6.20
N CYS A 87 -2.42 -6.95 5.72
CA CYS A 87 -2.78 -6.30 4.46
C CYS A 87 -2.61 -7.25 3.28
N PHE A 88 -1.48 -7.96 3.19
CA PHE A 88 -1.24 -8.90 2.08
C PHE A 88 -2.20 -10.09 2.09
N ASN A 89 -2.43 -10.71 3.24
CA ASN A 89 -3.37 -11.83 3.37
C ASN A 89 -4.80 -11.42 2.99
N ARG A 90 -5.22 -10.20 3.38
CA ARG A 90 -6.54 -9.67 3.00
C ARG A 90 -6.65 -9.43 1.50
N ALA A 91 -5.62 -8.86 0.88
CA ALA A 91 -5.60 -8.65 -0.57
C ALA A 91 -5.67 -9.99 -1.34
N ILE A 92 -4.96 -11.00 -0.86
CA ILE A 92 -5.01 -12.36 -1.40
C ILE A 92 -6.42 -12.93 -1.31
N SER A 93 -7.07 -12.85 -0.14
CA SER A 93 -8.46 -13.31 0.02
C SER A 93 -9.41 -12.64 -0.97
N ILE A 94 -9.33 -11.31 -1.11
CA ILE A 94 -10.17 -10.55 -2.06
C ILE A 94 -10.00 -11.05 -3.50
N LEU A 95 -8.77 -11.33 -3.91
CA LEU A 95 -8.50 -11.86 -5.26
C LEU A 95 -8.92 -13.33 -5.39
N GLU A 96 -8.81 -14.14 -4.35
CA GLU A 96 -9.24 -15.54 -4.37
C GLU A 96 -10.74 -15.67 -4.55
N ASP A 97 -11.51 -14.84 -3.85
CA ASP A 97 -12.97 -14.83 -3.88
C ASP A 97 -13.53 -14.33 -5.23
N TYR A 98 -12.68 -13.70 -6.06
CA TYR A 98 -13.06 -13.22 -7.38
C TYR A 98 -12.87 -14.28 -8.47
N GLU A 99 -13.95 -14.56 -9.21
CA GLU A 99 -13.93 -15.43 -10.39
C GLU A 99 -13.74 -14.60 -11.67
N PRO A 100 -12.58 -14.72 -12.35
CA PRO A 100 -12.30 -13.97 -13.57
C PRO A 100 -13.10 -14.50 -14.77
N LYS A 101 -13.60 -13.58 -15.59
CA LYS A 101 -14.56 -13.85 -16.68
C LYS A 101 -13.92 -13.87 -18.07
N ASN A 102 -12.71 -13.31 -18.21
CA ASN A 102 -12.02 -13.22 -19.49
C ASN A 102 -10.50 -13.39 -19.32
N PRO A 103 -9.75 -13.67 -20.41
CA PRO A 103 -8.31 -13.89 -20.34
C PRO A 103 -7.52 -12.73 -19.72
N PHE A 104 -7.95 -11.49 -19.96
CA PHE A 104 -7.30 -10.30 -19.41
C PHE A 104 -7.43 -10.24 -17.87
N GLU A 105 -8.59 -10.57 -17.33
CA GLU A 105 -8.83 -10.65 -15.90
C GLU A 105 -8.03 -11.78 -15.26
N ILE A 106 -7.93 -12.94 -15.92
CA ILE A 106 -7.13 -14.08 -15.46
C ILE A 106 -5.67 -13.66 -15.32
N GLU A 107 -5.08 -13.07 -16.35
CA GLU A 107 -3.69 -12.64 -16.37
C GLU A 107 -3.42 -11.55 -15.32
N THR A 108 -4.27 -10.53 -15.26
CA THR A 108 -4.12 -9.41 -14.32
C THR A 108 -4.25 -9.88 -12.87
N ARG A 109 -5.24 -10.71 -12.57
CA ARG A 109 -5.41 -11.33 -11.24
C ARG A 109 -4.20 -12.17 -10.88
N PHE A 110 -3.71 -13.00 -11.80
CA PHE A 110 -2.54 -13.85 -11.58
C PHE A 110 -1.29 -13.01 -11.26
N ASN A 111 -1.00 -11.98 -12.07
CA ASN A 111 0.14 -11.10 -11.87
C ASN A 111 0.10 -10.38 -10.51
N LEU A 112 -1.07 -9.86 -10.12
CA LEU A 112 -1.23 -9.19 -8.83
C LEU A 112 -1.11 -10.18 -7.65
N MET A 113 -1.68 -11.38 -7.80
CA MET A 113 -1.58 -12.47 -6.82
C MET A 113 -0.12 -12.86 -6.58
N GLN A 114 0.68 -13.04 -7.65
CA GLN A 114 2.11 -13.37 -7.53
C GLN A 114 2.86 -12.33 -6.69
N GLN A 115 2.66 -11.05 -6.98
CA GLN A 115 3.31 -9.97 -6.22
C GLN A 115 2.94 -9.99 -4.73
N LEU A 116 1.67 -10.24 -4.40
CA LEU A 116 1.19 -10.33 -3.02
C LEU A 116 1.74 -11.55 -2.28
N ILE A 117 1.80 -12.70 -2.94
CA ILE A 117 2.36 -13.92 -2.35
C ILE A 117 3.86 -13.73 -2.11
N THR A 118 4.61 -13.19 -3.08
CA THR A 118 6.04 -12.88 -2.89
C THR A 118 6.27 -11.98 -1.69
N ASN A 119 5.50 -10.88 -1.57
CA ASN A 119 5.60 -9.97 -0.43
C ASN A 119 5.27 -10.68 0.90
N SER A 120 4.26 -11.56 0.91
CA SER A 120 3.88 -12.34 2.09
C SER A 120 4.97 -13.33 2.51
N VAL A 121 5.59 -14.03 1.56
CA VAL A 121 6.70 -14.96 1.80
C VAL A 121 7.89 -14.22 2.41
N ILE A 122 8.24 -13.04 1.88
CA ILE A 122 9.30 -12.19 2.45
C ILE A 122 8.97 -11.82 3.90
N CYS A 123 7.71 -11.45 4.19
CA CYS A 123 7.28 -11.16 5.54
C CYS A 123 7.38 -12.36 6.48
N TYR A 124 6.90 -13.55 6.07
CA TYR A 124 6.97 -14.77 6.89
C TYR A 124 8.42 -15.20 7.16
N ASN A 125 9.31 -15.07 6.17
CA ASN A 125 10.74 -15.34 6.35
C ASN A 125 11.35 -14.37 7.36
N ARG A 126 11.02 -13.07 7.27
CA ARG A 126 11.48 -12.07 8.24
C ARG A 126 10.93 -12.29 9.65
N ASN A 127 9.75 -12.91 9.77
CA ASN A 127 9.13 -13.27 11.04
C ASN A 127 9.59 -14.64 11.58
N ALA A 128 10.59 -15.28 10.96
CA ALA A 128 11.07 -16.63 11.32
C ALA A 128 9.96 -17.71 11.31
N GLU A 129 8.99 -17.60 10.39
CA GLU A 129 7.90 -18.57 10.20
C GLU A 129 8.02 -19.33 8.85
N PRO A 130 9.10 -20.12 8.63
CA PRO A 130 9.41 -20.71 7.33
C PRO A 130 8.35 -21.72 6.84
N GLN A 131 7.63 -22.37 7.76
CA GLN A 131 6.56 -23.29 7.40
C GLN A 131 5.39 -22.57 6.72
N LYS A 132 5.04 -21.35 7.18
CA LYS A 132 3.99 -20.53 6.55
C LYS A 132 4.47 -19.98 5.21
N ALA A 133 5.73 -19.56 5.12
CA ALA A 133 6.35 -19.18 3.85
C ALA A 133 6.26 -20.30 2.82
N LEU A 134 6.59 -21.54 3.20
CA LEU A 134 6.51 -22.69 2.30
C LEU A 134 5.07 -22.97 1.82
N LYS A 135 4.07 -22.87 2.71
CA LYS A 135 2.66 -23.00 2.33
C LYS A 135 2.26 -21.94 1.30
N MET A 136 2.69 -20.69 1.49
CA MET A 136 2.43 -19.61 0.55
C MET A 136 3.15 -19.83 -0.80
N CYS A 137 4.39 -20.31 -0.81
CA CYS A 137 5.09 -20.65 -2.06
C CYS A 137 4.36 -21.74 -2.84
N LYS A 138 3.86 -22.79 -2.18
CA LYS A 138 3.07 -23.84 -2.84
C LYS A 138 1.79 -23.28 -3.48
N LYS A 139 1.20 -22.27 -2.86
CA LYS A 139 0.02 -21.55 -3.38
C LYS A 139 0.35 -20.71 -4.62
N ALA A 140 1.56 -20.17 -4.73
CA ALA A 140 1.99 -19.40 -5.91
C ALA A 140 2.18 -20.27 -7.18
N HIS A 141 2.39 -21.58 -7.03
CA HIS A 141 2.65 -22.50 -8.14
C HIS A 141 1.42 -23.34 -8.54
N ARG A 142 0.25 -22.98 -8.02
CA ARG A 142 -1.05 -23.58 -8.35
C ARG A 142 -1.80 -22.66 -9.28
#